data_AF-A0A924ILD8-F1
#
_entry.id   AF-A0A924ILD8-F1
#
_cell.length_a   1.000
_cell.length_b   1.000
_cell.length_c   1.000
_cell.angle_alpha   90.00
_cell.angle_beta   90.00
_cell.angle_gamma   90.00
#
_symmetry.space_group_name_H-M   'P 1'
#
loop_
_entity.id
_entity.type
_entity.pdbx_description
1 polymer ?
#
loop_
_entity_poly.entity_id
_entity_poly.type
_entity_poly.pdbx_seq_one_letter_code
_entity_poly.pdbx_strand_id
1 'polypeptide(L)'
;MPVSAHASPGLRTWLAASFVCVGLIGCAAMSQQSPSPIPSGSPGGFSGNASAVPPSPLPGGLANQAVDSEGAKEFAAAAIRLLKDRTQDQTMALQRIRSAQSQVVAGLKYHLELDVTTQQGPRTIKVVVYRDLQNEYSLSDVAGL
;
A
#
# COMPACT_ATOMS: atom_id res chain seq x y z
N MET A 1 -14.86 7.13 54.09
CA MET A 1 -16.28 7.47 53.87
C MET A 1 -16.50 7.63 52.37
N PRO A 2 -17.51 6.95 51.80
CA PRO A 2 -17.72 6.81 50.35
C PRO A 2 -18.61 7.93 49.80
N VAL A 3 -18.49 8.29 48.52
CA VAL A 3 -19.62 8.68 47.65
C VAL A 3 -19.25 8.54 46.17
N SER A 4 -20.14 7.87 45.45
CA SER A 4 -20.16 7.51 44.03
C SER A 4 -20.53 8.68 43.09
N ALA A 5 -20.14 8.60 41.81
CA ALA A 5 -20.92 8.98 40.61
C ALA A 5 -20.11 8.57 39.36
N HIS A 6 -20.52 7.69 38.44
CA HIS A 6 -21.74 7.50 37.62
C HIS A 6 -21.66 8.17 36.23
N ALA A 7 -21.95 7.36 35.19
CA ALA A 7 -22.36 7.68 33.79
C ALA A 7 -21.28 8.22 32.82
N SER A 8 -21.14 7.79 31.55
CA SER A 8 -21.95 6.92 30.66
C SER A 8 -21.12 6.36 29.47
N PRO A 9 -21.51 5.22 28.88
CA PRO A 9 -21.00 4.70 27.61
C PRO A 9 -21.77 5.26 26.39
N GLY A 10 -21.05 5.73 25.38
CA GLY A 10 -21.62 6.23 24.12
C GLY A 10 -21.47 5.24 22.96
N LEU A 11 -22.30 4.19 22.92
CA LEU A 11 -22.58 3.44 21.69
C LEU A 11 -23.63 4.22 20.88
N ARG A 12 -23.27 4.69 19.67
CA ARG A 12 -24.25 5.11 18.65
C ARG A 12 -23.72 4.73 17.28
N THR A 13 -24.18 3.61 16.73
CA THR A 13 -25.34 3.48 15.82
C THR A 13 -24.86 3.43 14.38
N TRP A 14 -24.92 2.22 13.84
CA TRP A 14 -24.83 1.92 12.42
C TRP A 14 -25.97 2.62 11.66
N LEU A 15 -25.66 3.26 10.53
CA LEU A 15 -26.64 3.50 9.48
C LEU A 15 -26.07 3.03 8.16
N ALA A 16 -26.68 1.96 7.68
CA ALA A 16 -26.56 1.43 6.34
C ALA A 16 -27.01 2.47 5.32
N ALA A 17 -26.17 2.72 4.31
CA ALA A 17 -26.61 3.33 3.07
C ALA A 17 -26.63 2.24 2.00
N SER A 18 -27.80 1.64 1.83
CA SER A 18 -28.16 0.86 0.66
C SER A 18 -28.03 1.73 -0.59
N PHE A 19 -27.23 1.30 -1.56
CA PHE A 19 -27.36 1.76 -2.94
C PHE A 19 -27.72 0.57 -3.82
N VAL A 20 -28.90 0.71 -4.42
CA VAL A 20 -29.62 -0.25 -5.25
C VAL A 20 -28.93 -0.41 -6.61
N CYS A 21 -28.80 -1.67 -7.04
CA CYS A 21 -28.50 -2.12 -8.39
C CYS A 21 -29.47 -1.56 -9.43
N VAL A 22 -28.98 -1.05 -10.57
CA VAL A 22 -29.64 -1.20 -11.90
C VAL A 22 -28.59 -1.08 -13.02
N GLY A 23 -28.62 -2.02 -13.97
CA GLY A 23 -28.03 -1.89 -15.31
C GLY A 23 -26.87 -2.86 -15.59
N LEU A 24 -27.12 -4.15 -15.85
CA LEU A 24 -27.55 -4.77 -17.13
C LEU A 24 -26.54 -4.63 -18.30
N ILE A 25 -26.22 -5.80 -18.87
CA ILE A 25 -25.77 -6.10 -20.25
C ILE A 25 -24.26 -6.22 -20.46
N GLY A 26 -23.82 -7.48 -20.61
CA GLY A 26 -22.51 -7.80 -21.16
C GLY A 26 -22.15 -9.28 -21.14
N CYS A 27 -23.04 -10.17 -21.55
CA CYS A 27 -22.66 -11.55 -21.88
C CYS A 27 -21.80 -11.55 -23.15
N ALA A 28 -20.56 -11.99 -23.04
CA ALA A 28 -19.80 -12.56 -24.15
C ALA A 28 -19.09 -13.81 -23.65
N ALA A 29 -19.75 -14.95 -23.85
CA ALA A 29 -19.10 -16.25 -23.86
C ALA A 29 -18.17 -16.31 -25.07
N MET A 30 -16.90 -16.71 -24.90
CA MET A 30 -16.21 -17.46 -25.97
C MET A 30 -14.97 -18.23 -25.49
N SER A 31 -15.12 -19.56 -25.55
CA SER A 31 -14.16 -20.59 -25.98
C SER A 31 -12.89 -20.92 -25.19
N GLN A 32 -12.94 -22.14 -24.63
CA GLN A 32 -11.83 -23.06 -24.44
C GLN A 32 -10.94 -23.19 -25.69
N GLN A 33 -9.62 -23.25 -25.49
CA GLN A 33 -8.75 -24.08 -26.32
C GLN A 33 -7.53 -24.56 -25.50
N SER A 34 -7.50 -25.87 -25.30
CA SER A 34 -6.36 -26.65 -24.78
C SER A 34 -5.16 -26.60 -25.74
N PRO A 35 -3.94 -26.93 -25.26
CA PRO A 35 -2.68 -26.47 -25.85
C PRO A 35 -2.25 -27.25 -27.09
N SER A 36 -1.61 -26.56 -28.03
CA SER A 36 -0.81 -27.19 -29.09
C SER A 36 0.67 -27.19 -28.69
N PRO A 37 1.41 -28.30 -28.86
CA PRO A 37 2.86 -28.33 -28.71
C PRO A 37 3.52 -27.74 -29.97
N ILE A 38 4.51 -26.85 -29.79
CA ILE A 38 5.35 -26.37 -30.90
C ILE A 38 6.82 -26.64 -30.55
N PRO A 39 7.61 -27.22 -31.48
CA PRO A 39 8.87 -27.88 -31.21
C PRO A 39 10.09 -26.97 -31.06
N SER A 40 11.12 -27.54 -30.43
CA SER A 40 12.51 -27.09 -30.39
C SER A 40 13.01 -26.59 -31.75
N GLY A 41 13.45 -25.33 -31.77
CA GLY A 41 14.21 -24.74 -32.85
C GLY A 41 15.08 -23.58 -32.32
N SER A 42 16.28 -23.91 -31.85
CA SER A 42 17.44 -23.00 -31.85
C SER A 42 18.18 -23.18 -33.20
N PRO A 43 19.05 -22.27 -33.67
CA PRO A 43 19.44 -20.95 -33.17
C PRO A 43 19.40 -19.84 -34.26
N GLY A 44 19.20 -18.58 -33.86
CA GLY A 44 19.31 -17.44 -34.78
C GLY A 44 19.69 -16.20 -34.00
N GLY A 45 21.00 -15.90 -33.96
CA GLY A 45 21.54 -14.74 -33.27
C GLY A 45 21.11 -13.44 -33.94
N PHE A 46 20.27 -12.68 -33.24
CA PHE A 46 20.10 -11.26 -33.51
C PHE A 46 20.97 -10.53 -32.50
N SER A 47 22.19 -10.20 -32.94
CA SER A 47 23.05 -9.21 -32.29
C SER A 47 22.42 -7.83 -32.51
N GLY A 48 21.38 -7.54 -31.73
CA GLY A 48 20.78 -6.22 -31.60
C GLY A 48 21.16 -5.68 -30.24
N ASN A 49 22.04 -4.69 -30.24
CA ASN A 49 22.48 -3.96 -29.06
C ASN A 49 21.24 -3.33 -28.38
N ALA A 50 20.64 -4.06 -27.43
CA ALA A 50 19.49 -3.61 -26.67
C ALA A 50 19.95 -2.49 -25.73
N SER A 51 19.90 -1.25 -26.23
CA SER A 51 19.66 -0.11 -25.36
C SER A 51 18.34 -0.41 -24.66
N ALA A 52 18.45 -0.86 -23.41
CA ALA A 52 17.34 -1.15 -22.55
C ALA A 52 16.46 0.10 -22.45
N VAL A 53 15.41 0.17 -23.26
CA VAL A 53 14.30 1.09 -23.03
C VAL A 53 13.67 0.62 -21.72
N PRO A 54 13.77 1.38 -20.61
CA PRO A 54 13.15 0.96 -19.37
C PRO A 54 11.66 0.77 -19.63
N PRO A 55 11.04 -0.35 -19.21
CA PRO A 55 9.63 -0.58 -19.42
C PRO A 55 8.85 0.55 -18.74
N SER A 56 8.05 1.28 -19.51
CA SER A 56 7.09 2.25 -18.97
C SER A 56 6.20 1.53 -17.96
N PRO A 57 6.09 2.00 -16.71
CA PRO A 57 5.29 1.33 -15.69
C PRO A 57 3.83 1.28 -16.14
N LEU A 58 3.28 0.07 -16.26
CA LEU A 58 1.86 -0.14 -16.53
C LEU A 58 1.04 0.50 -15.39
N PRO A 59 0.03 1.33 -15.69
CA PRO A 59 -0.83 1.92 -14.66
C PRO A 59 -1.56 0.82 -13.88
N GLY A 60 -1.45 0.87 -12.55
CA GLY A 60 -2.04 -0.10 -11.62
C GLY A 60 -1.06 -1.10 -11.00
N GLY A 61 0.18 -1.19 -11.49
CA GLY A 61 1.24 -2.03 -10.91
C GLY A 61 1.96 -1.36 -9.74
N LEU A 62 2.55 -2.16 -8.86
CA LEU A 62 3.53 -1.69 -7.87
C LEU A 62 4.81 -1.26 -8.60
N ALA A 63 5.12 0.02 -8.54
CA ALA A 63 6.36 0.59 -9.04
C ALA A 63 7.36 0.72 -7.89
N ASN A 64 8.56 0.16 -8.04
CA ASN A 64 9.65 0.40 -7.09
C ASN A 64 10.05 1.88 -7.14
N GLN A 65 10.10 2.50 -5.97
CA GLN A 65 10.51 3.89 -5.80
C GLN A 65 11.88 3.94 -5.13
N ALA A 66 12.64 4.98 -5.46
CA ALA A 66 13.89 5.24 -4.76
C ALA A 66 13.56 5.60 -3.29
N VAL A 67 14.27 4.98 -2.36
CA VAL A 67 14.13 5.27 -0.92
C VAL A 67 14.45 6.72 -0.58
N ASP A 68 15.26 7.38 -1.42
CA ASP A 68 15.66 8.77 -1.28
C ASP A 68 14.70 9.76 -1.97
N SER A 69 13.68 9.26 -2.67
CA SER A 69 12.66 10.10 -3.31
C SER A 69 11.92 10.94 -2.27
N GLU A 70 11.58 12.17 -2.65
CA GLU A 70 10.83 13.10 -1.79
C GLU A 70 9.52 12.48 -1.31
N GLY A 71 8.79 11.80 -2.21
CA GLY A 71 7.60 11.04 -1.87
C GLY A 71 7.85 9.96 -0.81
N ALA A 72 8.88 9.11 -0.97
CA ALA A 72 9.16 8.07 0.03
C ALA A 72 9.43 8.66 1.43
N LYS A 73 10.14 9.80 1.52
CA LYS A 73 10.42 10.49 2.78
C LYS A 73 9.17 11.11 3.39
N GLU A 74 8.33 11.77 2.59
CA GLU A 74 7.05 12.34 3.04
C GLU A 74 6.12 11.25 3.57
N PHE A 75 5.93 10.17 2.81
CA PHE A 75 5.08 9.06 3.22
C PHE A 75 5.64 8.32 4.43
N ALA A 76 6.96 8.17 4.56
CA ALA A 76 7.58 7.61 5.76
C ALA A 76 7.38 8.51 6.99
N ALA A 77 7.54 9.83 6.85
CA ALA A 77 7.29 10.77 7.94
C ALA A 77 5.81 10.76 8.38
N ALA A 78 4.88 10.75 7.41
CA ALA A 78 3.45 10.61 7.67
C ALA A 78 3.13 9.28 8.36
N ALA A 79 3.70 8.16 7.88
CA ALA A 79 3.54 6.85 8.50
C ALA A 79 3.93 6.86 9.98
N ILE A 80 5.09 7.43 10.31
CA ILE A 80 5.60 7.47 11.68
C ILE A 80 4.71 8.32 12.57
N ARG A 81 4.20 9.46 12.09
CA ARG A 81 3.23 10.27 12.86
C ARG A 81 1.99 9.45 13.17
N LEU A 82 1.39 8.84 12.16
CA LEU A 82 0.20 7.99 12.31
C LEU A 82 0.44 6.78 13.22
N LEU A 83 1.63 6.18 13.17
CA LEU A 83 2.04 5.07 14.05
C LEU A 83 2.22 5.53 15.50
N LYS A 84 2.81 6.71 15.73
CA LYS A 84 2.93 7.30 17.07
C LYS A 84 1.57 7.53 17.69
N ASP A 85 0.63 8.07 16.91
CA ASP A 85 -0.75 8.28 17.35
C ASP A 85 -1.46 6.94 17.63
N ARG A 86 -1.28 5.94 16.76
CA ARG A 86 -1.93 4.62 16.90
C ARG A 86 -1.41 3.79 18.07
N THR A 87 -0.09 3.74 18.24
CA THR A 87 0.56 2.93 19.29
C THR A 87 0.72 3.72 20.60
N GLN A 88 0.44 5.03 20.56
CA GLN A 88 0.68 5.96 21.67
C GLN A 88 2.14 6.00 22.13
N ASP A 89 3.07 5.57 21.27
CA ASP A 89 4.51 5.52 21.55
C ASP A 89 5.23 6.71 20.90
N GLN A 90 5.43 7.77 21.68
CA GLN A 90 6.11 8.97 21.20
C GLN A 90 7.62 8.77 20.95
N THR A 91 8.21 7.71 21.48
CA THR A 91 9.63 7.42 21.32
C THR A 91 9.96 6.78 19.97
N MET A 92 8.94 6.36 19.22
CA MET A 92 9.13 5.76 17.91
C MET A 92 9.89 6.72 16.98
N ALA A 93 11.02 6.30 16.43
CA ALA A 93 11.82 7.09 15.52
C ALA A 93 12.13 6.31 14.25
N LEU A 94 12.01 6.95 13.09
CA LEU A 94 12.48 6.38 11.83
C LEU A 94 14.00 6.34 11.83
N GLN A 95 14.56 5.15 11.66
CA GLN A 95 16.00 4.97 11.50
C GLN A 95 16.38 4.94 10.02
N ARG A 96 15.66 4.14 9.22
CA ARG A 96 15.96 3.98 7.78
C ARG A 96 14.74 3.51 7.00
N ILE A 97 14.64 3.94 5.75
CA ILE A 97 13.71 3.37 4.76
C ILE A 97 14.44 2.23 4.04
N ARG A 98 13.96 0.99 4.17
CA ARG A 98 14.55 -0.18 3.50
C ARG A 98 14.04 -0.33 2.08
N SER A 99 12.74 -0.13 1.89
CA SER A 99 12.09 -0.25 0.59
C SER A 99 10.92 0.71 0.51
N ALA A 100 10.72 1.25 -0.69
CA ALA A 100 9.58 2.08 -1.02
C ALA A 100 9.00 1.61 -2.35
N GLN A 101 7.70 1.33 -2.37
CA GLN A 101 6.97 0.98 -3.58
C GLN A 101 5.73 1.86 -3.64
N SER A 102 5.46 2.43 -4.80
CA SER A 102 4.27 3.23 -5.05
C SER A 102 3.31 2.49 -5.97
N GLN A 103 2.03 2.62 -5.72
CA GLN A 103 0.97 2.12 -6.57
C GLN A 103 -0.06 3.24 -6.78
N VAL A 104 -0.34 3.54 -8.04
CA VAL A 104 -1.38 4.50 -8.43
C VAL A 104 -2.70 3.73 -8.58
N VAL A 105 -3.70 4.14 -7.81
CA VAL A 105 -5.08 3.60 -7.83
C VAL A 105 -6.05 4.79 -8.01
N ALA A 106 -7.16 4.87 -7.27
CA ALA A 106 -7.96 6.10 -7.12
C ALA A 106 -7.29 7.16 -6.20
N GLY A 107 -5.96 7.15 -6.15
CA GLY A 107 -5.09 7.84 -5.21
C GLY A 107 -3.67 7.29 -5.31
N LEU A 108 -2.84 7.53 -4.30
CA LEU A 108 -1.45 7.09 -4.24
C LEU A 108 -1.22 6.22 -3.01
N LYS A 109 -0.94 4.95 -3.23
CA LYS A 109 -0.67 3.98 -2.18
C LYS A 109 0.84 3.72 -2.13
N TYR A 110 1.45 3.90 -0.97
CA TYR A 110 2.86 3.61 -0.73
C TYR A 110 3.00 2.41 0.20
N HIS A 111 3.71 1.39 -0.26
CA HIS A 111 4.18 0.27 0.54
C HIS A 111 5.61 0.59 0.97
N LEU A 112 5.79 0.78 2.27
CA LEU A 112 7.06 1.16 2.87
C LEU A 112 7.51 0.06 3.83
N GLU A 113 8.78 -0.28 3.76
CA GLU A 113 9.46 -1.08 4.78
C GLU A 113 10.41 -0.16 5.52
N LEU A 114 10.15 0.06 6.81
CA LEU A 114 10.83 1.04 7.64
C LEU A 114 11.53 0.33 8.80
N ASP A 115 12.78 0.66 9.03
CA ASP A 115 13.45 0.35 10.29
C ASP A 115 13.14 1.47 11.27
N VAL A 116 12.48 1.13 12.37
CA VAL A 116 12.08 2.05 13.42
C VAL A 116 12.71 1.64 14.75
N THR A 117 13.08 2.62 15.55
CA THR A 117 13.46 2.38 16.95
C THR A 117 12.27 2.71 17.83
N THR A 118 11.85 1.76 18.66
CA THR A 118 10.77 1.92 19.64
C THR A 118 11.32 1.80 21.06
N GLN A 119 10.49 1.92 22.09
CA GLN A 119 10.90 1.64 23.48
C GLN A 119 11.43 0.21 23.66
N GLN A 120 10.96 -0.73 22.83
CA GLN A 120 11.36 -2.13 22.89
C GLN A 120 12.64 -2.43 22.07
N GLY A 121 13.21 -1.43 21.39
CA GLY A 121 14.39 -1.54 20.55
C GLY A 121 14.12 -1.36 19.05
N PRO A 122 15.15 -1.58 18.20
CA PRO A 122 15.04 -1.46 16.76
C PRO A 122 14.22 -2.62 16.18
N ARG A 123 13.24 -2.29 15.34
CA ARG A 123 12.38 -3.25 14.64
C ARG A 123 12.11 -2.79 13.22
N THR A 124 11.95 -3.75 12.31
CA THR A 124 11.53 -3.49 10.95
C THR A 124 10.01 -3.65 10.86
N ILE A 125 9.32 -2.61 10.42
CA ILE A 125 7.87 -2.62 10.20
C ILE A 125 7.55 -2.43 8.73
N LYS A 126 6.46 -3.06 8.29
CA LYS A 126 5.90 -2.85 6.95
C LYS A 126 4.64 -2.03 7.12
N VAL A 127 4.61 -0.87 6.49
CA VAL A 127 3.50 0.06 6.59
C VAL A 127 3.01 0.41 5.20
N VAL A 128 1.70 0.44 5.07
CA VAL A 128 1.03 0.83 3.83
C VAL A 128 0.26 2.09 4.11
N VAL A 129 0.70 3.18 3.47
CA VAL A 129 0.08 4.49 3.59
C VAL A 129 -0.64 4.79 2.28
N TYR A 130 -1.90 5.19 2.39
CA TYR A 130 -2.70 5.64 1.27
C TYR A 130 -2.89 7.15 1.36
N ARG A 131 -2.66 7.83 0.24
CA ARG A 131 -3.00 9.23 0.05
C ARG A 131 -4.09 9.33 -0.99
N ASP A 132 -5.20 9.96 -0.65
CA ASP A 132 -6.28 10.17 -1.61
C ASP A 132 -6.02 11.35 -2.55
N LEU A 133 -7.00 11.67 -3.41
CA LEU A 133 -6.94 12.80 -4.33
C LEU A 133 -7.07 14.17 -3.63
N GLN A 134 -7.52 14.19 -2.37
CA GLN A 134 -7.63 15.38 -1.51
C GLN A 134 -6.35 15.60 -0.69
N ASN A 135 -5.33 14.77 -0.90
CA ASN A 135 -4.04 14.82 -0.22
C ASN A 135 -4.12 14.44 1.27
N GLU A 136 -5.15 13.69 1.67
CA GLU A 136 -5.30 13.17 3.02
C GLU A 136 -4.55 11.83 3.15
N TYR A 137 -3.75 11.69 4.22
CA TYR A 137 -2.96 10.49 4.49
C TYR A 137 -3.69 9.58 5.47
N SER A 138 -3.89 8.33 5.06
CA SER A 138 -4.52 7.29 5.85
C SER A 138 -3.65 6.06 5.93
N LEU A 139 -3.61 5.46 7.12
CA LEU A 139 -2.87 4.24 7.34
C LEU A 139 -3.75 3.05 6.93
N SER A 140 -3.39 2.39 5.82
CA SER A 140 -4.16 1.26 5.29
C SER A 140 -3.81 -0.06 5.97
N ASP A 141 -2.54 -0.30 6.24
CA ASP A 141 -2.08 -1.54 6.86
C ASP A 141 -0.76 -1.34 7.63
N VAL A 142 -0.59 -2.09 8.71
CA VAL A 142 0.67 -2.17 9.47
C VAL A 142 0.94 -3.63 9.83
N ALA A 143 2.14 -4.10 9.49
CA ALA A 143 2.65 -5.38 9.96
C ALA A 143 3.98 -5.16 10.73
N GLY A 144 4.15 -5.92 11.81
CA GLY A 144 5.39 -5.93 12.61
C GLY A 144 5.43 -5.01 13.83
N LEU A 145 4.28 -4.47 14.27
CA LEU A 145 4.13 -3.82 15.58
C LEU A 145 3.97 -4.86 16.69
#